data_AF-A0A8T6VTR6-F1
#
_entry.id   AF-A0A8T6VTR6-F1
#
_cell.length_a   1.000
_cell.length_b   1.000
_cell.length_c   1.000
_cell.angle_alpha   90.00
_cell.angle_beta   90.00
_cell.angle_gamma   90.00
#
_symmetry.space_group_name_H-M   'P 1'
#
loop_
_entity.id
_entity.type
_entity.pdbx_description
1 polymer ?
#
loop_
_entity_poly.entity_id
_entity_poly.type
_entity_poly.pdbx_seq_one_letter_code
_entity_poly.pdbx_strand_id
1 'polypeptide(L)'
;MSEKPPISDFYKVLDHVTIFKSDRWWEAIALIESHGEHSIALYMWQFQDGRWKRKHKFQLRNLEEWKKVKTAVEKLAPKLQAK
;
A
#
# COMPACT_ATOMS: atom_id res chain seq x y z
N MET A 1 3.37 2.00 20.74
CA MET A 1 4.35 1.85 19.66
C MET A 1 3.57 1.58 18.38
N SER A 2 3.81 2.32 17.29
CA SER A 2 3.07 2.10 16.04
C SER A 2 3.45 0.73 15.46
N GLU A 3 2.47 -0.13 15.20
CA GLU A 3 2.70 -1.48 14.69
C GLU A 3 3.13 -1.41 13.21
N LYS A 4 4.26 -2.02 12.88
CA LYS A 4 4.79 -2.00 11.51
C LYS A 4 4.03 -3.00 10.62
N PRO A 5 3.67 -2.62 9.38
CA PRO A 5 3.00 -3.53 8.46
C PRO A 5 3.90 -4.74 8.12
N PRO A 6 3.32 -5.93 7.89
CA PRO A 6 4.04 -7.17 7.64
C PRO A 6 4.55 -7.23 6.19
N ILE A 7 5.43 -6.30 5.86
CA ILE A 7 6.16 -6.22 4.60
C ILE A 7 7.37 -7.17 4.70
N SER A 8 7.67 -7.87 3.61
CA SER A 8 8.83 -8.77 3.53
C SER A 8 10.14 -8.01 3.77
N ASP A 9 11.05 -8.61 4.55
CA ASP A 9 12.40 -8.08 4.83
C ASP A 9 13.27 -7.90 3.58
N PHE A 10 12.86 -8.47 2.44
CA PHE A 10 13.47 -8.18 1.15
C PHE A 10 13.45 -6.69 0.80
N TYR A 11 12.45 -5.94 1.28
CA TYR A 11 12.35 -4.50 1.09
C TYR A 11 12.82 -3.76 2.33
N LYS A 12 13.64 -2.73 2.11
CA LYS A 12 13.88 -1.74 3.16
C LYS A 12 12.71 -0.76 3.17
N VAL A 13 11.90 -0.80 4.23
CA VAL A 13 10.78 0.14 4.43
C VAL A 13 11.33 1.46 4.94
N LEU A 14 11.24 2.51 4.12
CA LEU A 14 11.71 3.85 4.48
C LEU A 14 10.65 4.61 5.28
N ASP A 15 9.39 4.49 4.87
CA ASP A 15 8.25 5.08 5.57
C ASP A 15 6.95 4.32 5.22
N HIS A 16 5.90 4.49 6.02
CA HIS A 16 4.59 3.92 5.72
C HIS A 16 3.43 4.68 6.38
N VAL A 17 2.27 4.57 5.75
CA VAL A 17 0.99 5.04 6.27
C VAL A 17 0.01 3.86 6.26
N THR A 18 -0.55 3.53 7.42
CA THR A 18 -1.68 2.59 7.49
C THR A 18 -2.95 3.33 7.06
N ILE A 19 -3.66 2.80 6.07
CA ILE A 19 -4.91 3.37 5.55
C ILE A 19 -6.10 2.79 6.29
N PHE A 20 -6.07 1.48 6.54
CA PHE A 20 -7.11 0.75 7.24
C PHE A 20 -6.52 -0.41 8.01
N LYS A 21 -7.06 -0.69 9.19
CA LYS A 21 -6.70 -1.89 9.95
C LYS A 21 -7.87 -2.38 10.80
N SER A 22 -8.13 -3.68 10.74
CA SER A 22 -9.01 -4.43 11.62
C SER A 22 -8.33 -5.71 12.11
N ASP A 23 -9.07 -6.55 12.83
CA ASP A 23 -8.70 -7.91 13.22
C ASP A 23 -8.44 -8.84 12.02
N ARG A 24 -9.12 -8.59 10.89
CA ARG A 24 -9.10 -9.44 9.69
C ARG A 24 -8.33 -8.84 8.51
N TRP A 25 -8.27 -7.51 8.40
CA TRP A 25 -7.73 -6.83 7.21
C TRP A 25 -6.77 -5.73 7.59
N TRP A 26 -5.73 -5.54 6.79
CA TRP A 26 -4.79 -4.44 6.95
C TRP A 26 -4.41 -3.89 5.58
N GLU A 27 -4.55 -2.59 5.40
CA GLU A 27 -4.12 -1.84 4.22
C GLU A 27 -3.09 -0.79 4.61
N ALA A 28 -1.99 -0.71 3.87
CA ALA A 28 -0.97 0.30 4.07
C ALA A 28 -0.33 0.71 2.75
N ILE A 29 0.13 1.96 2.69
CA ILE A 29 0.97 2.48 1.63
C ILE A 29 2.37 2.67 2.22
N ALA A 30 3.40 2.13 1.58
CA ALA A 30 4.76 2.18 2.07
C ALA A 30 5.73 2.71 0.99
N LEU A 31 6.63 3.58 1.41
CA LEU A 31 7.83 3.93 0.64
C LEU A 31 8.87 2.83 0.91
N ILE A 32 9.26 2.12 -0.13
CA ILE A 32 10.19 0.98 -0.04
C ILE A 32 11.38 1.20 -0.96
N GLU A 33 12.53 0.66 -0.53
CA GLU A 33 13.76 0.57 -1.31
C GLU A 33 14.07 -0.89 -1.61
N SER A 34 14.48 -1.18 -2.85
CA SER A 34 15.00 -2.47 -3.29
C SER A 34 16.10 -2.24 -4.31
N HIS A 35 17.28 -2.82 -4.08
CA HIS A 35 18.43 -2.71 -4.99
C HIS A 35 18.81 -1.26 -5.34
N GLY A 36 18.66 -0.34 -4.38
CA GLY A 36 18.94 1.10 -4.56
C GLY A 36 17.82 1.91 -5.21
N GLU A 37 16.73 1.28 -5.65
CA GLU A 37 15.58 1.98 -6.24
C GLU A 37 14.46 2.20 -5.23
N HIS A 38 13.88 3.41 -5.23
CA HIS A 38 12.72 3.76 -4.40
C HIS A 38 11.41 3.58 -5.15
N SER A 39 10.39 3.11 -4.44
CA SER A 39 9.04 2.96 -5.00
C SER A 39 7.99 3.05 -3.91
N ILE A 40 6.77 3.40 -4.29
CA ILE A 40 5.60 3.38 -3.40
C ILE A 40 4.86 2.07 -3.63
N ALA A 41 4.57 1.32 -2.56
CA ALA A 41 3.81 0.09 -2.61
C ALA A 41 2.55 0.19 -1.76
N LEU A 42 1.41 -0.06 -2.40
CA LEU A 42 0.12 -0.24 -1.75
C LEU A 42 -0.04 -1.72 -1.44
N TYR A 43 -0.29 -2.03 -0.19
CA TYR A 43 -0.44 -3.39 0.30
C TYR A 43 -1.82 -3.62 0.91
N MET A 44 -2.30 -4.84 0.73
CA MET A 44 -3.44 -5.38 1.47
C MET A 44 -3.08 -6.76 2.01
N TRP A 45 -3.29 -6.96 3.31
CA TRP A 45 -3.14 -8.25 3.98
C TRP A 45 -4.46 -8.69 4.59
N GLN A 46 -4.62 -10.01 4.70
CA GLN A 46 -5.69 -10.63 5.45
C GLN A 46 -5.08 -11.50 6.55
N PHE A 47 -5.61 -11.40 7.76
CA PHE A 47 -5.24 -12.27 8.86
C PHE A 47 -5.90 -13.63 8.68
N GLN A 48 -5.10 -14.68 8.53
CA GLN A 48 -5.54 -16.07 8.35
C GLN A 48 -4.53 -17.01 9.00
N ASP A 49 -5.03 -17.98 9.76
CA ASP A 49 -4.22 -19.01 10.44
C ASP A 49 -3.15 -18.41 11.37
N GLY A 50 -3.55 -17.41 12.17
CA GLY A 50 -2.66 -16.76 13.14
C GLY A 50 -1.59 -15.84 12.54
N ARG A 51 -1.65 -15.54 11.23
CA ARG A 51 -0.68 -14.65 10.57
C ARG A 51 -1.30 -13.78 9.49
N TRP A 52 -0.67 -12.64 9.24
CA TRP A 52 -1.00 -11.78 8.10
C TRP A 52 -0.48 -12.39 6.80
N LYS A 53 -1.37 -12.61 5.84
CA LYS A 53 -1.02 -13.07 4.48
C LYS A 53 -1.30 -11.95 3.49
N ARG A 54 -0.29 -11.59 2.68
CA ARG A 54 -0.43 -10.56 1.64
C ARG A 54 -1.40 -11.04 0.57
N LYS A 55 -2.47 -10.29 0.34
CA LYS A 55 -3.48 -10.54 -0.68
C LYS A 55 -3.26 -9.70 -1.93
N HIS A 56 -2.83 -8.46 -1.74
CA HIS A 56 -2.53 -7.58 -2.85
C HIS A 56 -1.27 -6.77 -2.59
N LYS A 57 -0.55 -6.50 -3.69
CA LYS A 57 0.54 -5.54 -3.75
C LYS A 57 0.48 -4.84 -5.09
N PHE A 58 0.31 -3.53 -5.07
CA PHE A 58 0.42 -2.67 -6.23
C PHE A 58 1.58 -1.70 -6.02
N GLN A 59 2.50 -1.61 -6.98
CA GLN A 59 3.75 -0.86 -6.82
C GLN A 59 3.88 0.19 -7.91
N LEU A 60 4.20 1.41 -7.50
CA LEU A 60 4.49 2.57 -8.31
C LEU A 60 5.98 2.85 -8.25
N ARG A 61 6.66 2.72 -9.39
CA ARG A 61 8.14 2.74 -9.47
C ARG A 61 8.70 4.12 -9.71
N ASN A 62 7.89 5.06 -10.19
CA ASN A 62 8.31 6.40 -10.53
C ASN A 62 7.16 7.40 -10.44
N LEU A 63 7.51 8.68 -10.60
CA LEU A 63 6.58 9.78 -10.49
C LEU A 63 5.55 9.81 -11.64
N GLU A 64 5.87 9.29 -12.82
CA GLU A 64 4.96 9.25 -13.95
C GLU A 64 3.81 8.26 -13.73
N GLU A 65 4.13 7.05 -13.25
CA GLU A 65 3.13 6.05 -12.84
C GLU A 65 2.21 6.61 -11.75
N TRP A 66 2.79 7.30 -10.75
CA TRP A 66 1.99 7.98 -9.72
C TRP A 66 1.04 9.01 -10.32
N LYS A 67 1.51 9.88 -11.23
CA LYS A 67 0.66 10.88 -11.88
C LYS A 67 -0.51 10.23 -12.61
N LYS A 68 -0.28 9.14 -13.36
CA LYS A 68 -1.34 8.40 -14.06
C LYS A 68 -2.39 7.86 -13.10
N VAL A 69 -1.96 7.21 -12.01
CA VAL A 69 -2.88 6.67 -11.00
C VAL A 69 -3.65 7.78 -10.29
N LYS A 70 -2.95 8.83 -9.84
CA LYS A 70 -3.56 9.99 -9.20
C LYS A 70 -4.64 10.61 -10.10
N THR A 71 -4.34 10.90 -11.35
CA THR A 71 -5.31 11.48 -12.30
C THR A 71 -6.50 10.56 -12.52
N ALA A 72 -6.30 9.24 -12.62
CA ALA A 72 -7.40 8.29 -12.77
C ALA A 72 -8.29 8.24 -11.52
N VAL A 73 -7.70 8.23 -10.32
CA VAL A 73 -8.44 8.27 -9.05
C VAL A 73 -9.22 9.58 -8.93
N GLU A 74 -8.59 10.73 -9.18
CA GLU A 74 -9.24 12.05 -9.13
C GLU A 74 -10.38 12.17 -10.15
N LYS A 75 -10.24 11.59 -11.34
CA LYS A 75 -11.30 11.55 -12.35
C LYS A 75 -12.52 10.74 -11.91
N LEU A 76 -12.32 9.67 -11.13
CA LEU A 76 -13.39 8.78 -10.68
C LEU A 76 -13.99 9.18 -9.33
N ALA A 77 -13.21 9.83 -8.46
CA ALA A 77 -13.62 10.16 -7.09
C ALA A 77 -14.95 10.94 -6.98
N PRO A 78 -15.27 11.94 -7.83
CA PRO A 78 -16.57 12.63 -7.76
C PRO A 78 -17.77 11.70 -7.96
N LYS A 79 -17.60 10.58 -8.67
CA LYS A 79 -18.67 9.61 -8.91
C LYS A 79 -19.00 8.76 -7.67
N LEU A 80 -18.14 8.75 -6.65
CA LEU A 80 -18.39 8.01 -5.41
C LEU A 80 -19.55 8.59 -4.59
N GLN A 81 -19.86 9.87 -4.76
CA GLN A 81 -20.93 10.59 -4.04
C GLN A 81 -22.24 10.63 -4.82
N ALA A 82 -22.23 10.25 -6.10
CA ALA A 82 -23.44 10.15 -6.91
C ALA A 82 -24.23 8.90 -6.48
N LYS A 83 -25.13 9.08 -5.51
CA LYS A 83 -26.30 8.21 -5.35
C LYS A 83 -27.44 8.74 -6.20
#